data_AF-A0A0A1W1N4-F1
#
_entry.id   AF-A0A0A1W1N4-F1
#
_cell.length_a   1.000
_cell.length_b   1.000
_cell.length_c   1.000
_cell.angle_alpha   90.00
_cell.angle_beta   90.00
_cell.angle_gamma   90.00
#
_symmetry.space_group_name_H-M   'P 1'
#
loop_
_entity.id
_entity.type
_entity.pdbx_description
1 polymer ?
#
loop_
_entity_poly.entity_id
_entity_poly.type
_entity_poly.pdbx_seq_one_letter_code
_entity_poly.pdbx_strand_id
1 'polypeptide(L)'
;MSKPFVPAEDARQLTRDEIKAELVRIDMAPGAAMTRCADQFAADYPGEGRDLLQTAIVGALTTRTCREGVSGERFLAGIMRSIASTHRRARERRGEDVVSLPVEVLAEQMAMGGYTVLAADDVIEIERVRLVCERILDQLSAASPRQAALVDGIGLGLRGQALADHLGLSMQDLATVRRALKRHAQRLWIDFDTQIFRSEASAGAQ
;
A
#
# COMPACT_ATOMS: atom_id res chain seq x y z
N MET A 1 30.65 -5.40 20.28
CA MET A 1 29.57 -6.14 19.58
C MET A 1 28.42 -6.33 20.58
N SER A 2 27.27 -5.68 20.36
CA SER A 2 26.12 -5.75 21.26
C SER A 2 25.36 -7.05 21.05
N LYS A 3 24.97 -7.75 22.13
CA LYS A 3 24.21 -9.01 22.04
C LYS A 3 22.90 -8.78 21.27
N PRO A 4 22.48 -9.69 20.38
CA PRO A 4 21.16 -9.63 19.77
C PRO A 4 20.11 -9.69 20.88
N PHE A 5 19.28 -8.65 20.96
CA PHE A 5 18.13 -8.64 21.86
C PHE A 5 17.14 -9.71 21.41
N VAL A 6 16.98 -10.73 22.23
CA VAL A 6 15.93 -11.75 22.10
C VAL A 6 14.81 -11.32 23.06
N PRO A 7 13.67 -10.85 22.57
CA PRO A 7 12.54 -10.52 23.44
C PRO A 7 12.05 -11.79 24.14
N ALA A 8 11.67 -11.68 25.42
CA ALA A 8 10.98 -12.77 26.11
C ALA A 8 9.68 -13.13 25.37
N GLU A 9 9.42 -14.42 25.15
CA GLU A 9 8.27 -14.90 24.35
C GLU A 9 6.91 -14.52 24.96
N ASP A 10 6.87 -14.23 26.26
CA ASP A 10 5.65 -13.87 27.01
C ASP A 10 5.49 -12.36 27.29
N ALA A 11 6.20 -11.48 26.59
CA ALA A 11 6.11 -10.05 26.83
C ALA A 11 4.70 -9.49 26.52
N ARG A 12 4.10 -8.80 27.50
CA ARG A 12 2.81 -8.10 27.39
C ARG A 12 2.82 -7.13 26.20
N GLN A 13 1.68 -6.97 25.53
CA GLN A 13 1.53 -5.94 24.51
C GLN A 13 1.18 -4.59 25.14
N LEU A 14 1.86 -3.53 24.71
CA LEU A 14 1.54 -2.17 25.12
C LEU A 14 0.19 -1.75 24.53
N THR A 15 -0.61 -1.07 25.35
CA THR A 15 -1.84 -0.39 24.94
C THR A 15 -1.51 0.81 24.06
N ARG A 16 -2.52 1.31 23.33
CA ARG A 16 -2.36 2.48 22.46
C ARG A 16 -1.90 3.72 23.23
N ASP A 17 -2.36 3.92 24.46
CA ASP A 17 -1.98 5.09 25.27
C ASP A 17 -0.56 4.96 25.84
N GLU A 18 -0.12 3.75 26.17
CA GLU A 18 1.29 3.49 26.50
C GLU A 18 2.20 3.75 25.30
N ILE A 19 1.81 3.32 24.08
CA ILE A 19 2.55 3.62 22.85
C ILE A 19 2.63 5.13 22.63
N LYS A 20 1.53 5.88 22.78
CA LYS A 20 1.57 7.35 22.69
C LYS A 20 2.55 7.96 23.70
N ALA A 21 2.52 7.49 24.94
CA ALA A 21 3.42 7.99 25.98
C ALA A 21 4.89 7.72 25.64
N GLU A 22 5.22 6.57 25.06
CA GLU A 22 6.57 6.29 24.55
C GLU A 22 6.95 7.20 23.38
N LEU A 23 6.04 7.41 22.43
CA LEU A 23 6.30 8.25 21.25
C LEU A 23 6.60 9.71 21.62
N VAL A 24 5.93 10.24 22.66
CA VAL A 24 6.18 11.61 23.15
C VAL A 24 7.60 11.80 23.68
N ARG A 25 8.27 10.73 24.13
CA ARG A 25 9.65 10.80 24.65
C ARG A 25 10.71 10.77 23.56
N ILE A 26 10.34 10.46 22.32
CA ILE A 26 11.28 10.33 21.21
C ILE A 26 11.61 11.72 20.68
N ASP A 27 12.91 12.04 20.60
CA ASP A 27 13.36 13.24 19.93
C ASP A 27 13.22 13.07 18.40
N MET A 28 12.34 13.89 17.83
CA MET A 28 12.04 13.95 16.40
C MET A 28 12.51 15.27 15.77
N ALA A 29 13.35 16.04 16.46
CA ALA A 29 13.91 17.26 15.90
C ALA A 29 14.72 16.97 14.61
N PRO A 30 14.87 17.96 13.72
CA PRO A 30 15.75 17.83 12.56
C PRO A 30 17.16 17.40 13.00
N GLY A 31 17.69 16.37 12.36
CA GLY A 31 19.01 15.83 12.69
C GLY A 31 19.08 14.96 13.95
N ALA A 32 17.97 14.72 14.67
CA ALA A 32 17.92 13.75 15.77
C ALA A 32 18.18 12.32 15.29
N ALA A 33 18.48 11.40 16.23
CA ALA A 33 18.80 10.01 15.89
C ALA A 33 17.68 9.30 15.13
N MET A 34 16.41 9.55 15.50
CA MET A 34 15.25 8.98 14.82
C MET A 34 15.11 9.50 13.38
N THR A 35 15.27 10.81 13.19
CA THR A 35 15.21 11.45 11.87
C THR A 35 16.28 10.89 10.94
N ARG A 36 17.55 10.79 11.41
CA ARG A 36 18.64 10.17 10.63
C ARG A 36 18.37 8.70 10.29
N CYS A 37 17.74 7.97 11.21
CA CYS A 37 17.34 6.58 10.98
C CYS A 37 16.25 6.48 9.89
N ALA A 38 15.31 7.42 9.89
CA ALA A 38 14.29 7.51 8.86
C ALA A 38 14.89 7.83 7.48
N ASP A 39 15.81 8.81 7.42
CA ASP A 39 16.53 9.16 6.19
C ASP A 39 17.32 7.98 5.63
N GLN A 40 17.92 7.16 6.50
CA GLN A 40 18.62 5.95 6.07
C GLN A 40 17.69 4.92 5.41
N PHE A 41 16.46 4.75 5.91
CA PHE A 41 15.48 3.84 5.32
C PHE A 41 14.74 4.45 4.12
N ALA A 42 14.77 5.78 3.96
CA ALA A 42 14.10 6.48 2.88
C ALA A 42 14.66 6.10 1.50
N ALA A 43 15.90 5.60 1.40
CA ALA A 43 16.48 5.12 0.14
C ALA A 43 15.63 4.06 -0.58
N ASP A 44 14.88 3.26 0.19
CA ASP A 44 14.02 2.18 -0.29
C ASP A 44 12.51 2.58 -0.31
N TYR A 45 12.20 3.85 -0.03
CA TYR A 45 10.84 4.38 0.10
C TYR A 45 10.59 5.47 -0.97
N PRO A 46 9.36 5.61 -1.51
CA PRO A 46 9.07 6.60 -2.56
C PRO A 46 9.07 8.07 -2.11
N GLY A 47 9.06 8.36 -0.81
CA GLY A 47 9.05 9.72 -0.26
C GLY A 47 10.30 10.03 0.58
N GLU A 48 10.26 11.13 1.33
CA GLU A 48 11.37 11.54 2.19
C GLU A 48 11.37 10.78 3.53
N GLY A 49 12.48 10.87 4.27
CA GLY A 49 12.59 10.27 5.60
C GLY A 49 11.51 10.75 6.57
N ARG A 50 11.09 12.01 6.45
CA ARG A 50 10.00 12.58 7.26
C ARG A 50 8.66 11.90 6.98
N ASP A 51 8.35 11.63 5.71
CA ASP A 51 7.11 10.96 5.29
C ASP A 51 7.09 9.51 5.79
N LEU A 52 8.23 8.83 5.69
CA LEU A 52 8.40 7.47 6.21
C LEU A 52 8.19 7.43 7.74
N LEU A 53 8.77 8.39 8.47
CA LEU A 53 8.61 8.49 9.92
C LEU A 53 7.15 8.77 10.30
N GLN A 54 6.48 9.70 9.62
CA GLN A 54 5.06 9.98 9.85
C GLN A 54 4.19 8.75 9.60
N THR A 55 4.44 8.02 8.51
CA THR A 55 3.74 6.78 8.18
C THR A 55 3.97 5.71 9.26
N ALA A 56 5.19 5.61 9.77
CA ALA A 56 5.51 4.68 10.86
C ALA A 56 4.79 5.04 12.18
N ILE A 57 4.67 6.34 12.51
CA ILE A 57 3.93 6.81 13.69
C ILE A 57 2.44 6.48 13.54
N VAL A 58 1.84 6.75 12.38
CA VAL A 58 0.45 6.40 12.11
C VAL A 58 0.26 4.88 12.24
N GLY A 59 1.18 4.08 11.68
CA GLY A 59 1.16 2.62 11.81
C GLY A 59 1.26 2.14 13.25
N ALA A 60 2.15 2.74 14.05
CA ALA A 60 2.33 2.46 15.47
C ALA A 60 1.04 2.71 16.28
N LEU A 61 0.26 3.73 15.93
CA LEU A 61 -0.97 4.09 16.62
C LEU A 61 -2.19 3.30 16.15
N THR A 62 -2.17 2.75 14.94
CA THR A 62 -3.38 2.17 14.30
C THR A 62 -3.31 0.65 14.18
N THR A 63 -2.31 0.13 13.49
CA THR A 63 -2.30 -1.26 12.97
C THR A 63 -1.21 -2.14 13.58
N ARG A 64 -0.23 -1.56 14.29
CA ARG A 64 0.92 -2.28 14.86
C ARG A 64 0.82 -2.41 16.38
N THR A 65 1.31 -3.53 16.90
CA THR A 65 1.40 -3.79 18.34
C THR A 65 2.87 -3.74 18.79
N CYS A 66 3.13 -3.04 19.89
CA CYS A 66 4.45 -2.99 20.51
C CYS A 66 4.48 -3.93 21.71
N ARG A 67 5.57 -4.69 21.88
CA ARG A 67 5.78 -5.52 23.07
C ARG A 67 6.46 -4.69 24.16
N GLU A 68 6.09 -4.96 25.40
CA GLU A 68 6.75 -4.41 26.58
C GLU A 68 8.25 -4.75 26.56
N GLY A 69 9.09 -3.79 26.96
CA GLY A 69 10.55 -3.90 26.92
C GLY A 69 11.20 -3.55 25.58
N VAL A 70 10.43 -3.24 24.52
CA VAL A 70 10.95 -2.65 23.28
C VAL A 70 10.86 -1.13 23.38
N SER A 71 11.98 -0.42 23.24
CA SER A 71 11.95 1.05 23.24
C SER A 71 11.13 1.58 22.06
N GLY A 72 10.44 2.71 22.25
CA GLY A 72 9.65 3.35 21.20
C GLY A 72 10.47 3.62 19.92
N GLU A 73 11.74 4.00 20.08
CA GLU A 73 12.66 4.21 18.96
C GLU A 73 12.90 2.93 18.15
N ARG A 74 13.20 1.83 18.84
CA ARG A 74 13.46 0.54 18.19
C ARG A 74 12.19 0.00 17.53
N PHE A 75 11.03 0.24 18.14
CA PHE A 75 9.74 -0.11 17.58
C PHE A 75 9.49 0.65 16.27
N LEU A 76 9.64 1.98 16.27
CA LEU A 76 9.50 2.80 15.06
C LEU A 76 10.50 2.42 13.97
N ALA A 77 11.78 2.21 14.33
CA ALA A 77 12.79 1.76 13.38
C ALA A 77 12.44 0.41 12.74
N GLY A 78 11.83 -0.50 13.51
CA GLY A 78 11.30 -1.77 13.00
C GLY A 78 10.14 -1.58 12.00
N ILE A 79 9.21 -0.67 12.29
CA ILE A 79 8.09 -0.33 11.39
C ILE A 79 8.62 0.29 10.09
N MET A 80 9.48 1.30 10.19
CA MET A 80 10.09 1.97 9.02
C MET A 80 10.82 0.98 8.12
N ARG A 81 11.66 0.11 8.71
CA ARG A 81 12.34 -0.97 7.96
C ARG A 81 11.35 -1.90 7.25
N SER A 82 10.24 -2.25 7.91
CA SER A 82 9.21 -3.12 7.31
C SER A 82 8.52 -2.44 6.12
N ILE A 83 8.22 -1.14 6.22
CA ILE A 83 7.61 -0.34 5.14
C ILE A 83 8.59 -0.26 3.97
N ALA A 84 9.81 0.22 4.21
CA ALA A 84 10.86 0.33 3.20
C ALA A 84 11.14 -1.00 2.49
N SER A 85 11.26 -2.12 3.23
CA SER A 85 11.42 -3.47 2.66
C SER A 85 10.23 -3.90 1.78
N THR A 86 9.02 -3.46 2.10
CA THR A 86 7.83 -3.76 1.30
C THR A 86 7.86 -3.00 -0.02
N HIS A 87 8.24 -1.71 0.02
CA HIS A 87 8.42 -0.88 -1.16
C HIS A 87 9.55 -1.39 -2.05
N ARG A 88 10.73 -1.70 -1.49
CA ARG A 88 11.84 -2.30 -2.24
C ARG A 88 11.41 -3.58 -2.97
N ARG A 89 10.77 -4.52 -2.27
CA ARG A 89 10.26 -5.75 -2.89
C ARG A 89 9.18 -5.50 -3.94
N ALA A 90 8.39 -4.43 -3.81
CA ALA A 90 7.41 -4.05 -4.82
C ALA A 90 8.11 -3.48 -6.07
N ARG A 91 9.12 -2.63 -5.89
CA ARG A 91 9.97 -2.08 -6.95
C ARG A 91 10.69 -3.19 -7.73
N GLU A 92 11.37 -4.11 -7.02
CA GLU A 92 12.03 -5.28 -7.60
C GLU A 92 11.07 -6.11 -8.48
N ARG A 93 9.83 -6.32 -8.00
CA ARG A 93 8.80 -7.07 -8.75
C ARG A 93 8.32 -6.35 -10.02
N ARG A 94 8.37 -5.02 -10.05
CA ARG A 94 7.97 -4.22 -11.22
C ARG A 94 9.11 -4.04 -12.22
N GLY A 95 10.34 -4.39 -11.87
CA GLY A 95 11.52 -4.08 -12.69
C GLY A 95 11.78 -2.56 -12.81
N GLU A 96 11.27 -1.77 -11.86
CA GLU A 96 11.49 -0.33 -11.81
C GLU A 96 12.91 -0.06 -11.28
N ASP A 97 13.91 -0.03 -12.15
CA ASP A 97 15.19 0.60 -11.83
C ASP A 97 14.98 2.11 -11.89
N VAL A 98 15.14 2.78 -10.74
CA VAL A 98 15.15 4.25 -10.70
C VAL A 98 16.48 4.70 -11.30
N VAL A 99 16.46 4.96 -12.60
CA VAL A 99 17.58 5.61 -13.28
C VAL A 99 17.50 7.10 -12.94
N SER A 100 18.38 7.54 -12.04
CA SER A 100 18.58 8.98 -11.83
C SER A 100 19.34 9.53 -13.04
N LEU A 101 18.59 9.96 -14.06
CA LEU A 101 19.16 10.65 -15.21
C LEU A 101 19.43 12.11 -14.84
N PRO A 102 20.60 12.66 -15.20
CA PRO A 102 20.82 14.11 -15.17
C PRO A 102 19.70 14.84 -15.92
N VAL A 103 19.30 16.01 -15.43
CA VAL A 103 18.17 16.78 -15.99
C VAL A 103 18.38 17.06 -17.48
N GLU A 104 19.63 17.26 -17.89
CA GLU A 104 20.02 17.48 -19.28
C GLU A 104 19.74 16.25 -20.16
N VAL A 105 20.05 15.05 -19.64
CA VAL A 105 19.81 13.78 -20.34
C VAL A 105 18.31 13.46 -20.39
N LEU A 106 17.56 13.82 -19.34
CA LEU A 106 16.11 13.68 -19.32
C LEU A 106 15.46 14.61 -20.36
N ALA A 107 15.93 15.86 -20.47
CA ALA A 107 15.43 16.81 -21.46
C ALA A 107 15.71 16.34 -22.90
N GLU A 108 16.90 15.80 -23.17
CA GLU A 108 17.24 15.20 -24.47
C GLU A 108 16.38 13.95 -24.77
N GLN A 109 16.17 13.06 -23.79
CA GLN A 109 15.33 11.87 -23.97
C GLN A 109 13.84 12.19 -24.14
N MET A 110 13.33 13.20 -23.44
CA MET A 110 11.98 13.72 -23.65
C MET A 110 11.83 14.34 -25.05
N ALA A 111 12.86 15.05 -25.54
CA ALA A 111 12.89 15.60 -26.90
C ALA A 111 12.93 14.51 -27.99
N MET A 112 13.45 13.31 -27.68
CA MET A 112 13.47 12.15 -28.59
C MET A 112 12.13 11.39 -28.64
N GLY A 113 11.07 11.85 -27.95
CA GLY A 113 9.70 11.36 -28.13
C GLY A 113 9.38 10.02 -27.48
N GLY A 114 10.23 9.53 -26.56
CA GLY A 114 10.03 8.25 -25.87
C GLY A 114 9.25 8.34 -24.54
N TYR A 115 9.02 9.55 -24.03
CA TYR A 115 8.36 9.78 -22.73
C TYR A 115 7.07 10.57 -22.92
N THR A 116 5.93 9.94 -22.64
CA THR A 116 4.66 10.64 -22.47
C THR A 116 4.52 11.07 -21.03
N VAL A 117 4.72 12.37 -20.76
CA VAL A 117 4.28 12.97 -19.50
C VAL A 117 2.76 13.04 -19.58
N LEU A 118 2.08 12.28 -18.72
CA LEU A 118 0.63 12.36 -18.60
C LEU A 118 0.25 13.78 -18.17
N ALA A 119 -0.78 14.35 -18.81
CA ALA A 119 -1.28 15.66 -18.39
C ALA A 119 -1.80 15.56 -16.94
N ALA A 120 -1.80 16.68 -16.21
CA ALA A 120 -2.34 16.71 -14.86
C ALA A 120 -3.79 16.17 -14.80
N ASP A 121 -4.59 16.48 -15.82
CA ASP A 121 -5.96 15.99 -15.96
C ASP A 121 -6.02 14.46 -16.15
N ASP A 122 -5.08 13.88 -16.90
CA ASP A 122 -4.98 12.42 -17.05
C ASP A 122 -4.65 11.73 -15.72
N VAL A 123 -3.75 12.34 -14.93
CA VAL A 123 -3.39 11.83 -13.60
C VAL A 123 -4.59 11.88 -12.65
N ILE A 124 -5.34 12.98 -12.68
CA ILE A 124 -6.55 13.15 -11.88
C ILE A 124 -7.59 12.10 -12.28
N GLU A 125 -7.79 11.87 -13.57
CA GLU A 125 -8.75 10.88 -14.06
C GLU A 125 -8.32 9.44 -13.72
N ILE A 126 -7.04 9.12 -13.82
CA ILE A 126 -6.50 7.82 -13.41
C ILE A 126 -6.76 7.57 -11.92
N GLU A 127 -6.48 8.55 -11.05
CA GLU A 127 -6.72 8.41 -9.62
C GLU A 127 -8.22 8.34 -9.30
N ARG A 128 -9.08 9.07 -10.04
CA ARG A 128 -10.54 8.97 -9.92
C ARG A 128 -11.02 7.55 -10.24
N VAL A 129 -10.58 6.98 -11.36
CA VAL A 129 -10.91 5.59 -11.75
C VAL A 129 -10.38 4.59 -10.73
N ARG A 130 -9.16 4.80 -10.23
CA ARG A 130 -8.56 3.95 -9.20
C ARG A 130 -9.41 3.89 -7.93
N LEU A 131 -9.87 5.03 -7.42
CA LEU A 131 -10.72 5.10 -6.22
C LEU A 131 -12.06 4.39 -6.42
N VAL A 132 -12.65 4.47 -7.61
CA VAL A 132 -13.88 3.74 -7.96
C VAL A 132 -13.62 2.23 -7.95
N CYS A 133 -12.54 1.78 -8.61
CA CYS A 133 -12.14 0.38 -8.63
C CYS A 133 -11.88 -0.17 -7.22
N GLU A 134 -11.18 0.58 -6.37
CA GLU A 134 -10.91 0.21 -4.98
C GLU A 134 -12.21 -0.02 -4.21
N ARG A 135 -13.16 0.90 -4.31
CA ARG A 135 -14.48 0.77 -3.66
C ARG A 135 -15.27 -0.44 -4.16
N ILE A 136 -15.20 -0.74 -5.46
CA ILE A 136 -15.86 -1.93 -6.02
C ILE A 136 -15.20 -3.19 -5.46
N LEU A 137 -13.87 -3.25 -5.40
CA LEU A 137 -13.15 -4.40 -4.85
C LEU A 137 -13.48 -4.61 -3.37
N ASP A 138 -13.61 -3.55 -2.58
CA ASP A 138 -14.04 -3.62 -1.18
C ASP A 138 -15.45 -4.21 -1.05
N GLN A 139 -16.40 -3.75 -1.86
CA GLN A 139 -17.77 -4.25 -1.83
C GLN A 139 -17.86 -5.73 -2.26
N LEU A 140 -17.11 -6.11 -3.29
CA LEU A 140 -17.03 -7.50 -3.74
C LEU A 140 -16.44 -8.40 -2.64
N SER A 141 -15.41 -7.92 -1.95
CA SER A 141 -14.74 -8.67 -0.89
C SER A 141 -15.62 -8.81 0.36
N ALA A 142 -16.36 -7.75 0.71
CA ALA A 142 -17.28 -7.75 1.86
C ALA A 142 -18.49 -8.69 1.66
N ALA A 143 -18.95 -8.87 0.42
CA ALA A 143 -20.14 -9.67 0.15
C ALA A 143 -19.92 -11.19 0.29
N SER A 144 -18.70 -11.67 0.11
CA SER A 144 -18.40 -13.10 0.25
C SER A 144 -16.91 -13.36 0.51
N PRO A 145 -16.57 -14.09 1.59
CA PRO A 145 -15.18 -14.51 1.83
C PRO A 145 -14.55 -15.28 0.67
N ARG A 146 -15.38 -16.01 -0.10
CA ARG A 146 -14.93 -16.76 -1.28
C ARG A 146 -14.66 -15.88 -2.48
N GLN A 147 -15.35 -14.74 -2.60
CA GLN A 147 -15.05 -13.73 -3.62
C GLN A 147 -13.79 -12.95 -3.25
N ALA A 148 -13.63 -12.59 -1.97
CA ALA A 148 -12.41 -11.95 -1.47
C ALA A 148 -11.16 -12.79 -1.77
N ALA A 149 -11.16 -14.06 -1.38
CA ALA A 149 -10.04 -14.97 -1.65
C ALA A 149 -9.75 -15.12 -3.16
N LEU A 150 -10.79 -15.12 -4.02
CA LEU A 150 -10.61 -15.16 -5.46
C LEU A 150 -9.98 -13.87 -6.01
N VAL A 151 -10.40 -12.70 -5.52
CA VAL A 151 -9.83 -11.39 -5.88
C VAL A 151 -8.36 -11.34 -5.46
N ASP A 152 -8.04 -11.75 -4.24
CA ASP A 152 -6.67 -11.81 -3.72
C ASP A 152 -5.79 -12.73 -4.57
N GLY A 153 -6.26 -13.94 -4.87
CA GLY A 153 -5.54 -14.88 -5.73
C GLY A 153 -5.26 -14.32 -7.12
N ILE A 154 -6.19 -13.57 -7.71
CA ILE A 154 -5.98 -12.87 -8.99
C ILE A 154 -4.95 -11.74 -8.81
N GLY A 155 -5.00 -10.98 -7.71
CA GLY A 155 -4.04 -9.92 -7.39
C GLY A 155 -2.61 -10.43 -7.18
N LEU A 156 -2.46 -11.68 -6.74
CA LEU A 156 -1.19 -12.41 -6.66
C LEU A 156 -0.71 -12.96 -8.02
N GLY A 157 -1.49 -12.78 -9.10
CA GLY A 157 -1.16 -13.27 -10.44
C GLY A 157 -1.45 -14.76 -10.66
N LEU A 158 -2.14 -15.43 -9.73
CA LEU A 158 -2.48 -16.85 -9.87
C LEU A 158 -3.55 -17.05 -10.95
N ARG A 159 -3.40 -18.12 -11.74
CA ARG A 159 -4.32 -18.46 -12.84
C ARG A 159 -4.52 -19.97 -12.95
N GLY A 160 -5.62 -20.37 -13.58
CA GLY A 160 -5.90 -21.77 -13.91
C GLY A 160 -5.86 -22.68 -12.68
N GLN A 161 -5.09 -23.78 -12.77
CA GLN A 161 -4.95 -24.77 -11.70
C GLN A 161 -4.35 -24.18 -10.43
N ALA A 162 -3.33 -23.32 -10.52
CA ALA A 162 -2.70 -22.70 -9.35
C ALA A 162 -3.68 -21.85 -8.52
N LEU A 163 -4.63 -21.19 -9.20
CA LEU A 163 -5.70 -20.45 -8.52
C LEU A 163 -6.75 -21.38 -7.92
N ALA A 164 -7.05 -22.52 -8.57
CA ALA A 164 -7.96 -23.52 -8.04
C ALA A 164 -7.39 -24.16 -6.77
N ASP A 165 -6.11 -24.55 -6.81
CA ASP A 165 -5.40 -25.13 -5.67
C ASP A 165 -5.31 -24.15 -4.50
N HIS A 166 -5.00 -22.88 -4.77
CA HIS A 166 -4.97 -21.82 -3.76
C HIS A 166 -6.31 -21.66 -3.02
N LEU A 167 -7.42 -21.85 -3.73
CA LEU A 167 -8.77 -21.72 -3.17
C LEU A 167 -9.34 -23.04 -2.66
N GLY A 168 -8.62 -24.15 -2.80
CA GLY A 168 -9.12 -25.49 -2.48
C GLY A 168 -10.34 -25.91 -3.32
N LEU A 169 -10.41 -25.48 -4.58
CA LEU A 169 -11.57 -25.70 -5.46
C LEU A 169 -11.25 -26.64 -6.62
N SER A 170 -12.28 -27.32 -7.12
CA SER A 170 -12.19 -27.93 -8.44
C SER A 170 -12.17 -26.85 -9.54
N MET A 171 -11.66 -27.20 -10.72
CA MET A 171 -11.68 -26.28 -11.87
C MET A 171 -13.11 -25.88 -12.30
N GLN A 172 -14.09 -26.77 -12.12
CA GLN A 172 -15.50 -26.47 -12.40
C GLN A 172 -16.09 -25.48 -11.39
N ASP A 173 -15.76 -25.65 -10.10
CA ASP A 173 -16.16 -24.72 -9.06
C ASP A 173 -15.50 -23.36 -9.25
N LEU A 174 -14.21 -23.33 -9.59
CA LEU A 174 -13.50 -22.09 -9.91
C LEU A 174 -14.20 -21.34 -11.05
N ALA A 175 -14.57 -22.03 -12.13
CA ALA A 175 -15.30 -21.42 -13.24
C ALA A 175 -16.65 -20.83 -12.78
N THR A 176 -17.36 -21.52 -11.90
CA THR A 176 -18.63 -21.07 -11.33
C THR A 176 -18.46 -19.82 -10.48
N VAL A 177 -17.46 -19.80 -9.58
CA VAL A 177 -17.16 -18.64 -8.72
C VAL A 177 -16.72 -17.45 -9.58
N ARG A 178 -15.90 -17.65 -10.62
CA ARG A 178 -15.50 -16.58 -11.55
C ARG A 178 -16.69 -15.96 -12.28
N ARG A 179 -17.65 -16.77 -12.72
CA ARG A 179 -18.90 -16.27 -13.34
C ARG A 179 -19.75 -15.49 -12.33
N ALA A 180 -19.84 -15.96 -11.09
CA ALA A 180 -20.56 -15.27 -10.04
C ALA A 180 -19.91 -13.91 -9.70
N LEU A 181 -18.59 -13.88 -9.52
CA LEU A 181 -17.81 -12.65 -9.30
C LEU A 181 -18.01 -11.66 -10.45
N LYS A 182 -17.88 -12.12 -11.71
CA LYS A 182 -18.10 -11.28 -12.90
C LYS A 182 -19.49 -10.64 -12.90
N ARG A 183 -20.55 -11.42 -12.66
CA ARG A 183 -21.93 -10.90 -12.60
C ARG A 183 -22.15 -9.95 -11.43
N HIS A 184 -21.44 -10.16 -10.31
CA HIS A 184 -21.51 -9.26 -9.18
C HIS A 184 -20.84 -7.93 -9.49
N ALA A 185 -19.62 -7.96 -10.02
CA ALA A 185 -18.87 -6.79 -10.44
C ALA A 185 -19.63 -5.97 -11.49
N GLN A 186 -20.26 -6.63 -12.47
CA GLN A 186 -21.08 -5.96 -13.50
C GLN A 186 -22.27 -5.19 -12.90
N ARG A 187 -22.93 -5.72 -11.86
CA ARG A 187 -24.04 -5.02 -11.21
C ARG A 187 -23.56 -3.77 -10.50
N LEU A 188 -22.48 -3.90 -9.72
CA LEU A 188 -21.87 -2.76 -9.03
C LEU A 188 -21.39 -1.70 -10.04
N TRP A 189 -20.79 -2.12 -11.16
CA TRP A 189 -20.32 -1.20 -12.19
C TRP A 189 -21.43 -0.35 -12.80
N ILE A 190 -22.60 -0.94 -13.12
CA ILE A 190 -23.76 -0.21 -13.65
C ILE A 190 -24.26 0.86 -12.66
N ASP A 191 -24.27 0.52 -11.37
CA ASP A 191 -24.67 1.46 -10.32
C ASP A 191 -23.68 2.63 -10.20
N PHE A 192 -22.39 2.39 -10.43
CA PHE A 192 -21.35 3.42 -10.44
C PHE A 192 -21.38 4.32 -11.67
N ASP A 193 -21.51 3.76 -12.89
CA ASP A 193 -21.68 4.57 -14.11
C ASP A 193 -22.85 5.55 -13.92
N THR A 194 -23.96 5.07 -13.37
CA THR A 194 -25.14 5.90 -13.09
C THR A 194 -24.87 7.03 -12.09
N GLN A 195 -24.01 6.81 -11.09
CA GLN A 195 -23.62 7.82 -10.09
C GLN A 195 -22.64 8.86 -10.65
N ILE A 196 -21.69 8.43 -11.48
CA ILE A 196 -20.69 9.31 -12.11
C ILE A 196 -21.40 10.30 -13.03
N PHE A 197 -22.26 9.83 -13.94
CA PHE A 197 -23.02 10.70 -14.86
C PHE A 197 -23.96 11.67 -14.14
N ARG A 198 -24.52 11.30 -12.98
CA ARG A 198 -25.35 12.21 -12.17
C ARG A 198 -24.55 13.33 -11.50
N SER A 199 -23.32 13.04 -11.08
CA SER A 199 -22.44 14.04 -10.44
C SER A 199 -21.93 15.10 -11.42
N GLU A 200 -21.76 14.73 -12.69
CA GLU A 200 -21.33 15.65 -13.76
C GLU A 200 -22.47 16.55 -14.23
N ALA A 201 -23.69 16.03 -14.28
CA ALA A 201 -24.88 16.81 -14.61
C ALA A 201 -25.22 17.88 -13.55
N SER A 202 -24.86 17.68 -12.26
CA SER A 202 -25.07 18.70 -11.22
C SER A 202 -23.95 19.73 -11.12
N ALA A 203 -22.74 19.41 -11.59
CA ALA A 203 -21.60 20.32 -11.59
C ALA A 203 -21.64 21.34 -12.76
N GLY A 204 -22.31 21.01 -13.88
CA GLY A 204 -22.45 21.90 -15.04
C GLY A 204 -23.61 22.90 -14.99
N ALA A 205 -24.34 22.99 -13.87
CA ALA A 205 -25.50 23.86 -13.69
C ALA A 205 -25.23 25.10 -12.81
N GLN A 206 -23.96 25.39 -12.50
CA GLN A 206 -23.50 26.59 -11.79
C GLN A 206 -22.64 27.46 -12.71
#